data_AF-A0A7G1IUU9-F1
#
_entry.id   AF-A0A7G1IUU9-F1
#
_cell.length_a   1.000
_cell.length_b   1.000
_cell.length_c   1.000
_cell.angle_alpha   90.00
_cell.angle_beta   90.00
_cell.angle_gamma   90.00
#
_symmetry.space_group_name_H-M   'P 1'
#
loop_
_entity.id
_entity.type
_entity.pdbx_description
1 polymer ?
#
loop_
_entity_poly.entity_id
_entity_poly.type
_entity_poly.pdbx_seq_one_letter_code
_entity_poly.pdbx_strand_id
1 'polypeptide(L)'
;MTKGVIYHHFESKDEILQSIISENNQEILNYNWRGDTALEKIQNSLMDAFSNLEQQRLVYSASIMLRSPRLLGEQYLNLFSDFLPGIREKVFEGVEDKSIKTEYPEELADLIVLTLNIWIGFQISIYSVEELKRKMNFIKLTFEGLGVQLISDEMMEVIFNLFDHLKSAK
;
A
#
# COMPACT_ATOMS: atom_id res chain seq x y z
N MET A 1 27.77 -14.19 15.64
CA MET A 1 27.56 -14.41 14.20
C MET A 1 28.36 -13.36 13.43
N THR A 2 29.31 -13.77 12.61
CA THR A 2 30.26 -12.90 11.90
C THR A 2 29.61 -12.29 10.64
N LYS A 3 29.93 -11.02 10.35
CA LYS A 3 29.43 -10.21 9.22
C LYS A 3 29.61 -10.84 7.82
N GLY A 4 30.33 -11.96 7.70
CA GLY A 4 30.60 -12.66 6.44
C GLY A 4 29.53 -13.68 6.00
N VAL A 5 28.61 -14.09 6.86
CA VAL A 5 27.62 -15.13 6.51
C VAL A 5 26.45 -14.57 5.67
N ILE A 6 26.15 -13.28 5.78
CA ILE A 6 25.05 -12.63 5.03
C ILE A 6 25.42 -12.48 3.53
N TYR A 7 26.70 -12.25 3.21
CA TYR A 7 27.18 -12.07 1.82
C TYR A 7 27.36 -13.39 1.03
N HIS A 8 27.14 -14.55 1.66
CA HIS A 8 27.18 -15.82 0.93
C HIS A 8 25.83 -16.17 0.28
N HIS A 9 24.74 -15.52 0.69
CA HIS A 9 23.41 -15.74 0.12
C HIS A 9 22.90 -14.59 -0.74
N PHE A 10 23.58 -13.43 -0.73
CA PHE A 10 23.18 -12.25 -1.49
C PHE A 10 24.42 -11.53 -2.03
N GLU A 11 24.47 -11.36 -3.34
CA GLU A 11 25.53 -10.69 -4.11
C GLU A 11 25.57 -9.17 -3.88
N SER A 12 24.47 -8.57 -3.41
CA SER A 12 24.42 -7.13 -3.13
C SER A 12 23.38 -6.73 -2.08
N LYS A 13 23.51 -5.50 -1.56
CA LYS A 13 22.48 -4.87 -0.72
C LYS A 13 21.14 -4.71 -1.46
N ASP A 14 21.18 -4.57 -2.77
CA ASP A 14 19.98 -4.49 -3.62
C ASP A 14 19.27 -5.85 -3.67
N GLU A 15 20.02 -6.96 -3.65
CA GLU A 15 19.44 -8.32 -3.65
C GLU A 15 18.83 -8.70 -2.31
N ILE A 16 19.44 -8.30 -1.19
CA ILE A 16 18.84 -8.39 0.15
C ILE A 16 17.53 -7.60 0.19
N LEU A 17 17.52 -6.41 -0.43
CA LEU A 17 16.33 -5.58 -0.48
C LEU A 17 15.26 -6.18 -1.38
N GLN A 18 15.64 -6.72 -2.54
CA GLN A 18 14.72 -7.42 -3.44
C GLN A 18 14.10 -8.62 -2.75
N SER A 19 14.85 -9.42 -2.00
CA SER A 19 14.29 -10.57 -1.29
C SER A 19 13.27 -10.16 -0.23
N ILE A 20 13.57 -9.11 0.55
CA ILE A 20 12.65 -8.54 1.56
C ILE A 20 11.40 -7.98 0.88
N ILE A 21 11.55 -7.27 -0.24
CA ILE A 21 10.42 -6.70 -0.99
C ILE A 21 9.61 -7.80 -1.66
N SER A 22 10.24 -8.84 -2.20
CA SER A 22 9.55 -9.96 -2.83
C SER A 22 8.81 -10.81 -1.82
N GLU A 23 9.36 -11.05 -0.63
CA GLU A 23 8.66 -11.75 0.45
C GLU A 23 7.47 -10.94 0.95
N ASN A 24 7.65 -9.64 1.16
CA ASN A 24 6.56 -8.75 1.59
C ASN A 24 5.49 -8.60 0.48
N ASN A 25 5.91 -8.50 -0.78
CA ASN A 25 4.98 -8.47 -1.92
C ASN A 25 4.27 -9.81 -2.13
N GLN A 26 4.88 -10.96 -1.87
CA GLN A 26 4.20 -12.26 -1.96
C GLN A 26 3.14 -12.45 -0.88
N GLU A 27 3.36 -11.92 0.33
CA GLU A 27 2.32 -11.86 1.36
C GLU A 27 1.20 -10.87 0.99
N ILE A 28 1.55 -9.75 0.35
CA ILE A 28 0.59 -8.72 -0.09
C ILE A 28 -0.23 -9.18 -1.33
N LEU A 29 0.36 -9.95 -2.25
CA LEU A 29 -0.29 -10.40 -3.50
C LEU A 29 -1.31 -11.52 -3.27
N ASN A 30 -1.27 -12.21 -2.13
CA ASN A 30 -2.34 -13.12 -1.70
C ASN A 30 -3.45 -12.33 -0.99
N TYR A 31 -4.10 -11.42 -1.72
CA TYR A 31 -5.25 -10.68 -1.20
C TYR A 31 -6.31 -11.66 -0.71
N ASN A 32 -6.45 -11.75 0.60
CA ASN A 32 -7.56 -12.46 1.21
C ASN A 32 -8.79 -11.54 1.15
N TRP A 33 -9.46 -11.54 0.00
CA TRP A 33 -10.66 -10.76 -0.25
C TRP A 33 -11.81 -11.21 0.66
N ARG A 34 -11.88 -10.64 1.87
CA ARG A 34 -12.89 -10.95 2.88
C ARG A 34 -13.91 -9.83 2.98
N GLY A 35 -15.19 -10.17 3.04
CA GLY A 35 -16.30 -9.22 3.14
C GLY A 35 -17.52 -9.72 2.40
N ASP A 36 -18.69 -9.18 2.76
CA ASP A 36 -19.97 -9.53 2.13
C ASP A 36 -20.16 -8.77 0.80
N THR A 37 -19.55 -7.58 0.68
CA THR A 37 -19.52 -6.80 -0.57
C THR A 37 -18.11 -6.59 -1.11
N ALA A 38 -17.98 -6.24 -2.38
CA ALA A 38 -16.69 -5.96 -2.99
C ALA A 38 -16.01 -4.73 -2.37
N LEU A 39 -16.76 -3.69 -1.99
CA LEU A 39 -16.22 -2.55 -1.25
C LEU A 39 -15.60 -3.00 0.08
N GLU A 40 -16.28 -3.86 0.85
CA GLU A 40 -15.75 -4.41 2.10
C GLU A 40 -14.50 -5.26 1.86
N LYS A 41 -14.46 -6.05 0.77
CA LYS A 41 -13.26 -6.81 0.38
C LYS A 41 -12.07 -5.89 0.13
N ILE A 42 -12.28 -4.77 -0.54
CA ILE A 42 -11.24 -3.75 -0.76
C ILE A 42 -10.83 -3.12 0.57
N GLN A 43 -11.77 -2.69 1.40
CA GLN A 43 -11.50 -2.08 2.70
C GLN A 43 -10.72 -3.01 3.63
N ASN A 44 -11.13 -4.27 3.74
CA ASN A 44 -10.46 -5.27 4.59
C ASN A 44 -9.05 -5.57 4.09
N SER A 45 -8.86 -5.65 2.77
CA SER A 45 -7.53 -5.83 2.18
C SER A 45 -6.61 -4.64 2.45
N LEU A 46 -7.13 -3.40 2.36
CA LEU A 46 -6.37 -2.20 2.72
C LEU A 46 -6.04 -2.17 4.21
N MET A 47 -7.00 -2.52 5.08
CA MET A 47 -6.80 -2.58 6.52
C MET A 47 -5.71 -3.61 6.89
N ASP A 48 -5.76 -4.81 6.30
CA ASP A 48 -4.75 -5.84 6.48
C ASP A 48 -3.37 -5.34 6.03
N ALA A 49 -3.29 -4.68 4.87
CA ALA A 49 -2.04 -4.13 4.34
C ALA A 49 -1.45 -3.08 5.30
N PHE A 50 -2.23 -2.10 5.75
CA PHE A 50 -1.74 -1.09 6.68
C PHE A 50 -1.39 -1.66 8.06
N SER A 51 -2.17 -2.62 8.55
CA SER A 51 -1.89 -3.31 9.82
C SER A 51 -0.61 -4.13 9.75
N ASN A 52 -0.38 -4.85 8.65
CA ASN A 52 0.85 -5.60 8.45
C ASN A 52 2.07 -4.65 8.36
N LEU A 53 1.95 -3.53 7.64
CA LEU A 53 2.99 -2.51 7.60
C LEU A 53 3.30 -1.91 8.99
N GLU A 54 2.27 -1.75 9.84
CA GLU A 54 2.46 -1.33 11.24
C GLU A 54 3.22 -2.39 12.04
N GLN A 55 2.80 -3.64 11.97
CA GLN A 55 3.44 -4.76 12.67
C GLN A 55 4.89 -4.95 12.23
N GLN A 56 5.16 -4.82 10.93
CA GLN A 56 6.48 -4.98 10.32
C GLN A 56 7.22 -3.64 10.14
N ARG A 57 6.85 -2.58 10.87
CA ARG A 57 7.35 -1.21 10.66
C ARG A 57 8.88 -1.06 10.63
N LEU A 58 9.63 -1.88 11.37
CA LEU A 58 11.10 -1.83 11.38
C LEU A 58 11.68 -2.32 10.05
N VAL A 59 11.17 -3.43 9.53
CA VAL A 59 11.54 -3.98 8.22
C VAL A 59 11.11 -3.00 7.13
N TYR A 60 9.90 -2.46 7.24
CA TYR A 60 9.40 -1.47 6.29
C TYR A 60 10.24 -0.18 6.27
N SER A 61 10.61 0.36 7.43
CA SER A 61 11.51 1.53 7.52
C SER A 61 12.88 1.27 6.89
N ALA A 62 13.47 0.10 7.15
CA ALA A 62 14.72 -0.31 6.50
C ALA A 62 14.55 -0.40 4.97
N SER A 63 13.44 -0.98 4.49
CA SER A 63 13.16 -1.08 3.06
C SER A 63 13.06 0.30 2.40
N ILE A 64 12.42 1.27 3.07
CA ILE A 64 12.27 2.64 2.60
C ILE A 64 13.63 3.34 2.45
N MET A 65 14.53 3.17 3.44
CA MET A 65 15.86 3.76 3.41
C MET A 65 16.75 3.22 2.29
N LEU A 66 16.52 1.97 1.87
CA LEU A 66 17.32 1.30 0.85
C LEU A 66 16.75 1.47 -0.57
N ARG A 67 15.62 2.20 -0.75
CA ARG A 67 15.00 2.39 -2.07
C ARG A 67 15.93 3.10 -3.06
N SER A 68 15.94 2.62 -4.30
CA SER A 68 16.63 3.22 -5.44
C SER A 68 15.66 3.56 -6.57
N PRO A 69 16.00 4.49 -7.50
CA PRO A 69 15.14 4.79 -8.66
C PRO A 69 14.82 3.57 -9.52
N ARG A 70 15.77 2.64 -9.67
CA ARG A 70 15.56 1.37 -10.37
C ARG A 70 14.48 0.54 -9.69
N LEU A 71 14.59 0.36 -8.37
CA LEU A 71 13.61 -0.41 -7.60
C LEU A 71 12.22 0.23 -7.62
N LEU A 72 12.14 1.57 -7.54
CA LEU A 72 10.87 2.29 -7.68
C LEU A 72 10.25 2.09 -9.08
N GLY A 73 11.08 2.04 -10.13
CA GLY A 73 10.63 1.73 -11.49
C GLY A 73 10.11 0.30 -11.62
N GLU A 74 10.80 -0.67 -11.04
CA GLU A 74 10.34 -2.08 -11.01
C GLU A 74 9.04 -2.22 -10.21
N GLN A 75 8.93 -1.60 -9.03
CA GLN A 75 7.69 -1.55 -8.25
C GLN A 75 6.55 -0.88 -9.02
N TYR A 76 6.83 0.22 -9.72
CA TYR A 76 5.85 0.89 -10.56
C TYR A 76 5.29 -0.07 -11.61
N LEU A 77 6.14 -0.77 -12.36
CA LEU A 77 5.68 -1.71 -13.38
C LEU A 77 4.83 -2.84 -12.77
N ASN A 78 5.25 -3.40 -11.64
CA ASN A 78 4.53 -4.47 -10.94
C ASN A 78 3.16 -4.00 -10.41
N LEU A 79 3.03 -2.74 -9.99
CA LEU A 79 1.74 -2.18 -9.56
C LEU A 79 0.71 -2.24 -10.70
N PHE A 80 1.11 -1.97 -11.94
CA PHE A 80 0.19 -1.97 -13.08
C PHE A 80 -0.01 -3.37 -13.69
N SER A 81 1.00 -4.24 -13.65
CA SER A 81 0.87 -5.61 -14.19
C SER A 81 0.17 -6.56 -13.24
N ASP A 82 0.37 -6.42 -11.93
CA ASP A 82 -0.01 -7.46 -10.96
C ASP A 82 -1.08 -6.97 -9.97
N PHE A 83 -0.95 -5.74 -9.46
CA PHE A 83 -1.85 -5.24 -8.42
C PHE A 83 -3.13 -4.60 -8.98
N LEU A 84 -2.98 -3.72 -9.97
CA LEU A 84 -4.09 -2.99 -10.56
C LEU A 84 -5.19 -3.90 -11.14
N PRO A 85 -4.88 -5.03 -11.82
CA PRO A 85 -5.93 -5.93 -12.31
C PRO A 85 -6.84 -6.46 -11.20
N GLY A 86 -6.28 -6.82 -10.03
CA GLY A 86 -7.05 -7.29 -8.88
C GLY A 86 -7.96 -6.21 -8.29
N ILE A 87 -7.45 -4.98 -8.15
CA ILE A 87 -8.27 -3.83 -7.70
C ILE A 87 -9.37 -3.52 -8.72
N ARG A 88 -9.06 -3.51 -10.01
CA ARG A 88 -10.06 -3.30 -11.08
C ARG A 88 -11.16 -4.35 -10.98
N GLU A 89 -10.81 -5.64 -10.90
CA GLU A 89 -11.80 -6.72 -10.76
C GLU A 89 -12.76 -6.47 -9.59
N LYS A 90 -12.23 -6.11 -8.40
CA LYS A 90 -13.09 -5.83 -7.24
C LYS A 90 -13.91 -4.55 -7.39
N VAL A 91 -13.40 -3.52 -8.07
CA VAL A 91 -14.18 -2.32 -8.34
C VAL A 91 -15.35 -2.63 -9.29
N PHE A 92 -15.13 -3.43 -10.34
CA PHE A 92 -16.20 -3.90 -11.22
C PHE A 92 -17.23 -4.75 -10.46
N GLU A 93 -16.79 -5.70 -9.64
CA GLU A 93 -17.66 -6.48 -8.76
C GLU A 93 -18.49 -5.57 -7.83
N GLY A 94 -17.90 -4.50 -7.31
CA GLY A 94 -18.59 -3.51 -6.47
C GLY A 94 -19.66 -2.69 -7.20
N VAL A 95 -19.50 -2.48 -8.50
CA VAL A 95 -20.56 -1.88 -9.33
C VAL A 95 -21.70 -2.88 -9.53
N GLU A 96 -21.37 -4.16 -9.77
CA GLU A 96 -22.37 -5.24 -9.95
C GLU A 96 -23.19 -5.49 -8.67
N ASP A 97 -22.54 -5.56 -7.51
CA ASP A 97 -23.19 -5.77 -6.20
C ASP A 97 -23.78 -4.49 -5.58
N LYS A 98 -23.56 -3.34 -6.23
CA LYS A 98 -24.03 -1.99 -5.86
C LYS A 98 -23.42 -1.39 -4.59
N SER A 99 -22.35 -2.00 -4.06
CA SER A 99 -21.57 -1.42 -2.96
C SER A 99 -20.73 -0.22 -3.40
N ILE A 100 -20.38 -0.14 -4.69
CA ILE A 100 -19.69 0.99 -5.32
C ILE A 100 -20.59 1.60 -6.38
N LYS A 101 -20.90 2.90 -6.26
CA LYS A 101 -21.71 3.64 -7.23
C LYS A 101 -20.82 4.59 -8.02
N THR A 102 -20.46 4.20 -9.24
CA THR A 102 -19.67 5.02 -10.15
C THR A 102 -20.02 4.70 -11.60
N GLU A 103 -19.88 5.67 -12.49
CA GLU A 103 -19.90 5.48 -13.95
C GLU A 103 -18.49 5.25 -14.53
N TYR A 104 -17.46 5.37 -13.68
CA TYR A 104 -16.04 5.36 -14.03
C TYR A 104 -15.27 4.31 -13.21
N PRO A 105 -15.58 3.01 -13.35
CA PRO A 105 -14.95 1.95 -12.53
C PRO A 105 -13.46 1.78 -12.82
N GLU A 106 -13.02 1.94 -14.06
CA GLU A 106 -11.61 1.80 -14.42
C GLU A 106 -10.78 2.93 -13.81
N GLU A 107 -11.23 4.18 -13.94
CA GLU A 107 -10.56 5.36 -13.39
C GLU A 107 -10.57 5.36 -11.86
N LEU A 108 -11.64 4.84 -11.25
CA LEU A 108 -11.71 4.69 -9.79
C LEU A 108 -10.63 3.71 -9.30
N ALA A 109 -10.46 2.56 -9.97
CA ALA A 109 -9.43 1.60 -9.62
C ALA A 109 -8.01 2.18 -9.80
N ASP A 110 -7.78 2.90 -10.91
CA ASP A 110 -6.52 3.59 -11.15
C ASP A 110 -6.23 4.62 -10.06
N LEU A 111 -7.24 5.41 -9.67
CA LEU A 111 -7.11 6.42 -8.63
C LEU A 111 -6.75 5.81 -7.27
N ILE A 112 -7.28 4.64 -6.92
CA ILE A 112 -6.91 3.90 -5.70
C ILE A 112 -5.41 3.59 -5.73
N VAL A 113 -4.91 3.01 -6.83
CA VAL A 113 -3.49 2.64 -6.95
C VAL A 113 -2.59 3.86 -6.95
N LEU A 114 -2.94 4.90 -7.71
CA LEU A 114 -2.17 6.14 -7.82
C LEU A 114 -2.06 6.87 -6.48
N THR A 115 -3.16 6.95 -5.71
CA THR A 115 -3.16 7.69 -4.45
C THR A 115 -2.46 6.91 -3.33
N LEU A 116 -2.76 5.62 -3.15
CA LEU A 116 -2.23 4.86 -2.02
C LEU A 116 -0.80 4.35 -2.26
N ASN A 117 -0.50 3.79 -3.44
CA ASN A 117 0.81 3.18 -3.68
C ASN A 117 1.83 4.20 -4.18
N ILE A 118 1.46 5.03 -5.16
CA ILE A 118 2.41 5.95 -5.77
C ILE A 118 2.54 7.22 -4.94
N TRP A 119 1.44 7.91 -4.66
CA TRP A 119 1.52 9.19 -3.98
C TRP A 119 1.95 9.04 -2.52
N ILE A 120 1.33 8.12 -1.78
CA ILE A 120 1.72 7.86 -0.39
C ILE A 120 2.89 6.88 -0.34
N GLY A 121 2.73 5.67 -0.88
CA GLY A 121 3.72 4.60 -0.76
C GLY A 121 5.12 4.98 -1.26
N PHE A 122 5.27 5.61 -2.43
CA PHE A 122 6.59 5.98 -2.95
C PHE A 122 7.23 7.19 -2.26
N GLN A 123 6.41 8.12 -1.76
CA GLN A 123 6.88 9.38 -1.20
C GLN A 123 6.89 9.40 0.33
N ILE A 124 6.52 8.29 0.99
CA ILE A 124 6.43 8.20 2.45
C ILE A 124 7.74 8.56 3.16
N SER A 125 8.91 8.30 2.55
CA SER A 125 10.22 8.72 3.09
C SER A 125 10.39 10.23 3.13
N ILE A 126 9.84 10.93 2.14
CA ILE A 126 10.09 12.36 1.87
C ILE A 126 9.21 13.23 2.75
N TYR A 127 7.93 12.89 2.87
CA TYR A 127 6.96 13.71 3.60
C TYR A 127 7.16 13.65 5.12
N SER A 128 6.86 14.75 5.79
CA SER A 128 6.66 14.77 7.24
C SER A 128 5.39 14.02 7.65
N VAL A 129 5.26 13.68 8.94
CA VAL A 129 4.04 13.08 9.50
C VAL A 129 2.83 13.94 9.19
N GLU A 130 2.91 15.24 9.44
CA GLU A 130 1.80 16.18 9.23
C GLU A 130 1.38 16.23 7.75
N GLU A 131 2.33 16.23 6.82
CA GLU A 131 2.03 16.15 5.40
C GLU A 131 1.35 14.84 5.02
N LEU A 132 1.81 13.70 5.55
CA LEU A 132 1.19 12.40 5.31
C LEU A 132 -0.24 12.33 5.84
N LYS A 133 -0.46 12.78 7.09
CA LYS A 133 -1.79 12.85 7.71
C LYS A 133 -2.73 13.75 6.91
N ARG A 134 -2.27 14.94 6.50
CA ARG A 134 -3.06 15.84 5.63
C ARG A 134 -3.40 15.21 4.28
N LYS A 135 -2.45 14.50 3.66
CA LYS A 135 -2.70 13.82 2.38
C LYS A 135 -3.70 12.68 2.52
N MET A 136 -3.61 11.87 3.57
CA MET A 136 -4.59 10.80 3.81
C MET A 136 -5.99 11.33 4.10
N ASN A 137 -6.11 12.43 4.86
CA ASN A 137 -7.39 13.12 5.02
C ASN A 137 -7.95 13.59 3.66
N PHE A 138 -7.10 14.16 2.80
CA PHE A 138 -7.51 14.58 1.45
C PHE A 138 -7.92 13.39 0.56
N ILE A 139 -7.20 12.27 0.63
CA ILE A 139 -7.54 11.05 -0.12
C ILE A 139 -8.90 10.52 0.35
N LYS A 140 -9.13 10.42 1.67
CA LYS A 140 -10.43 10.02 2.22
C LYS A 140 -11.56 10.94 1.73
N LEU A 141 -11.38 12.26 1.86
CA LEU A 141 -12.32 13.27 1.37
C LEU A 141 -12.61 13.12 -0.13
N THR A 142 -11.58 12.80 -0.93
CA THR A 142 -11.72 12.61 -2.38
C THR A 142 -12.61 11.43 -2.70
N PHE A 143 -12.38 10.26 -2.10
CA PHE A 143 -13.20 9.07 -2.34
C PHE A 143 -14.63 9.24 -1.80
N GLU A 144 -14.81 9.87 -0.64
CA GLU A 144 -16.13 10.22 -0.12
C GLU A 144 -16.88 11.17 -1.07
N GLY A 145 -16.18 12.16 -1.65
CA GLY A 145 -16.73 13.05 -2.67
C GLY A 145 -17.13 12.34 -3.97
N LEU A 146 -16.50 11.21 -4.29
CA LEU A 146 -16.87 10.31 -5.37
C LEU A 146 -17.99 9.33 -4.99
N GLY A 147 -18.50 9.39 -3.75
CA GLY A 147 -19.52 8.48 -3.25
C GLY A 147 -19.01 7.10 -2.85
N VAL A 148 -17.70 6.94 -2.68
CA VAL A 148 -17.04 5.67 -2.33
C VAL A 148 -16.41 5.79 -0.95
N GLN A 149 -16.95 5.07 0.04
CA GLN A 149 -16.42 5.06 1.40
C GLN A 149 -15.19 4.15 1.50
N LEU A 150 -14.11 4.47 0.76
CA LEU A 150 -12.95 3.59 0.64
C LEU A 150 -12.16 3.44 1.96
N ILE A 151 -12.05 4.51 2.74
CA ILE A 151 -11.20 4.57 3.94
C ILE A 151 -12.08 4.86 5.16
N SER A 152 -12.22 3.89 6.06
CA SER A 152 -12.95 4.04 7.32
C SER A 152 -12.19 4.91 8.33
N ASP A 153 -12.88 5.42 9.35
CA ASP A 153 -12.22 6.14 10.46
C ASP A 153 -11.26 5.24 11.24
N GLU A 154 -11.63 3.98 11.47
CA GLU A 154 -10.75 2.99 12.10
C GLU A 154 -9.45 2.78 11.30
N MET A 155 -9.55 2.71 9.96
CA MET A 155 -8.38 2.59 9.10
C MET A 155 -7.50 3.84 9.20
N MET A 156 -8.08 5.03 9.30
CA MET A 156 -7.34 6.28 9.48
C MET A 156 -6.51 6.27 10.78
N GLU A 157 -7.04 5.71 11.88
CA GLU A 157 -6.30 5.57 13.13
C GLU A 157 -5.06 4.68 12.96
N VAL A 158 -5.22 3.52 12.32
CA VAL A 158 -4.10 2.60 12.01
C VAL A 158 -3.05 3.28 11.15
N ILE A 159 -3.48 3.98 10.08
CA ILE A 159 -2.58 4.69 9.18
C ILE A 159 -1.81 5.81 9.90
N PHE A 160 -2.47 6.56 10.78
CA PHE A 160 -1.83 7.65 11.52
C PHE A 160 -0.81 7.12 12.52
N ASN A 161 -1.12 6.04 13.23
CA ASN A 161 -0.17 5.36 14.10
C ASN A 161 1.06 4.85 13.32
N LEU A 162 0.85 4.25 12.15
CA LEU A 162 1.93 3.85 11.25
C LEU A 162 2.85 5.05 10.92
N PHE A 163 2.29 6.19 10.52
CA PHE A 163 3.10 7.37 10.18
C PHE A 163 3.89 7.93 11.36
N ASP A 164 3.27 8.01 12.54
CA ASP A 164 3.94 8.47 13.76
C ASP A 164 5.11 7.54 14.13
N HIS A 165 4.92 6.23 14.01
CA HIS A 165 5.98 5.25 14.28
C HIS A 165 7.12 5.28 13.25
N LEU A 166 6.80 5.40 11.96
CA LEU A 166 7.83 5.43 10.91
C LEU A 166 8.73 6.67 11.00
N LYS A 167 8.24 7.76 11.59
CA LYS A 167 8.95 9.04 11.68
C LYS A 167 9.53 9.34 13.06
N SER A 168 9.07 8.66 14.11
CA SER A 168 9.65 8.74 15.46
C SER A 168 10.96 7.96 15.62
N ALA A 169 11.26 7.02 14.71
CA ALA A 169 12.49 6.23 14.71
C ALA A 169 13.74 6.97 14.15
N LYS A 170 13.80 8.31 14.25
CA LYS A 170 14.97 9.12 13.85
C LYS A 170 15.90 9.39 15.02
#